data_AF-T1J457-F1
#
_entry.id   AF-T1J457-F1
#
_cell.length_a   1.000
_cell.length_b   1.000
_cell.length_c   1.000
_cell.angle_alpha   90.00
_cell.angle_beta   90.00
_cell.angle_gamma   90.00
#
_symmetry.space_group_name_H-M   'P 1'
#
loop_
_entity.id
_entity.type
_entity.pdbx_description
1 polymer ?
#
loop_
_entity_poly.entity_id
_entity_poly.type
_entity_poly.pdbx_seq_one_letter_code
_entity_poly.pdbx_strand_id
1 'polypeptide(L)'
;MEAQGCWKYFSSSKILLFVLFALYNLVCSIAGDEQLLIIHKPDYLIFRENSSLRASEIPEVLSSIFGFTTINDDKWPGVESGNPLKRPEAIVVVEIEGLDDAQIKTPALRFPLQTDVEPGWPFQLIADRTYIRFAEEKPVLMSIANDDSLYTLQSEYPTILDSLPVKPNELKSKVLGRLELKALNESLVPDMKFLMDAQILAEISRIVKVKSDLLNNGIPDIFWFRLTGIQELVSRFARVYNSNALIAALAVDYQTGNSIRAGRSLLQITTSKPPVVNDHNVAAGYDESYSAIFNIVLFVMLVFWLSIFAISIGIWHMDPGRDSIIYRMTSQRMKKDQ
;
A
#
# COMPACT_ATOMS: atom_id res chain seq x y z
N MET A 1 7.13 -62.11 32.32
CA MET A 1 8.34 -61.26 32.21
C MET A 1 8.80 -61.34 30.77
N GLU A 2 8.95 -60.30 29.95
CA GLU A 2 8.60 -58.89 29.98
C GLU A 2 9.07 -58.41 28.59
N ALA A 3 8.17 -58.15 27.64
CA ALA A 3 8.52 -57.54 26.35
C ALA A 3 7.28 -57.04 25.60
N GLN A 4 6.48 -56.18 26.24
CA GLN A 4 5.38 -55.43 25.60
C GLN A 4 5.62 -53.91 25.65
N GLY A 5 6.88 -53.47 25.62
CA GLY A 5 7.25 -52.10 26.03
C GLY A 5 7.92 -51.19 25.00
N CYS A 6 8.02 -51.54 23.71
CA CYS A 6 8.88 -50.75 22.79
C CYS A 6 8.28 -50.36 21.43
N TRP A 7 6.95 -50.34 21.28
CA TRP A 7 6.28 -49.88 20.04
C TRP A 7 5.39 -48.65 20.22
N LYS A 8 5.44 -47.97 21.37
CA LYS A 8 4.55 -46.82 21.68
C LYS A 8 5.19 -45.43 21.53
N TYR A 9 6.47 -45.31 21.20
CA TYR A 9 7.17 -44.02 21.18
C TYR A 9 7.58 -43.49 19.80
N PHE A 10 7.11 -44.08 18.69
CA PHE A 10 7.56 -43.69 17.33
C PHE A 10 6.49 -43.07 16.40
N SER A 11 5.28 -42.77 16.90
CA SER A 11 4.21 -42.21 16.05
C SER A 11 3.77 -40.79 16.42
N SER A 12 3.79 -40.42 17.70
CA SER A 12 3.15 -39.17 18.15
C SER A 12 3.96 -37.89 17.88
N SER A 13 5.29 -37.92 17.91
CA SER A 13 6.14 -36.72 17.71
C SER A 13 6.10 -36.20 16.26
N LYS A 14 6.08 -37.10 15.28
CA LYS A 14 6.02 -36.74 13.86
C LYS A 14 4.64 -36.21 13.47
N ILE A 15 3.58 -36.79 14.04
CA ILE A 15 2.20 -36.31 13.86
C ILE A 15 2.02 -34.95 14.52
N LEU A 16 2.56 -34.74 15.73
CA LEU A 16 2.53 -33.43 16.41
C LEU A 16 3.27 -32.36 15.60
N LEU A 17 4.43 -32.68 15.03
CA LEU A 17 5.19 -31.76 14.17
C LEU A 17 4.42 -31.45 12.87
N PHE A 18 3.76 -32.45 12.29
CA PHE A 18 2.93 -32.27 11.09
C PHE A 18 1.67 -31.43 11.39
N VAL A 19 1.07 -31.61 12.55
CA VAL A 19 -0.09 -30.82 13.02
C VAL A 19 0.33 -29.39 13.37
N LEU A 20 1.50 -29.19 13.99
CA LEU A 20 2.06 -27.86 14.24
C LEU A 20 2.46 -27.17 12.94
N PHE A 21 3.01 -27.89 11.97
CA PHE A 21 3.30 -27.38 10.64
C PHE A 21 2.00 -27.05 9.89
N ALA A 22 0.98 -27.92 9.96
CA ALA A 22 -0.33 -27.65 9.36
C ALA A 22 -1.04 -26.46 10.03
N LEU A 23 -0.95 -26.31 11.35
CA LEU A 23 -1.46 -25.14 12.08
C LEU A 23 -0.67 -23.88 11.76
N TYR A 24 0.65 -23.96 11.60
CA TYR A 24 1.48 -22.85 11.14
C TYR A 24 1.07 -22.40 9.73
N ASN A 25 0.87 -23.34 8.81
CA ASN A 25 0.36 -23.04 7.46
C ASN A 25 -1.09 -22.53 7.48
N LEU A 26 -1.94 -23.01 8.40
CA LEU A 26 -3.32 -22.53 8.57
C LEU A 26 -3.35 -21.09 9.11
N VAL A 27 -2.46 -20.76 10.06
CA VAL A 27 -2.30 -19.39 10.59
C VAL A 27 -1.73 -18.46 9.52
N CYS A 28 -0.80 -18.94 8.68
CA CYS A 28 -0.29 -18.17 7.54
C CYS A 28 -1.31 -17.99 6.40
N SER A 29 -2.39 -18.77 6.36
CA SER A 29 -3.40 -18.69 5.30
C SER A 29 -4.56 -17.74 5.64
N ILE A 30 -4.53 -17.05 6.79
CA ILE A 30 -5.37 -15.88 7.05
C ILE A 30 -4.58 -14.63 6.60
N ALA A 31 -4.11 -14.66 5.36
CA ALA A 31 -3.70 -13.45 4.66
C ALA A 31 -4.93 -13.03 3.87
N GLY A 32 -5.69 -12.06 4.37
CA GLY A 32 -6.63 -11.35 3.50
C GLY A 32 -5.80 -10.76 2.36
N ASP A 33 -6.19 -11.03 1.11
CA ASP A 33 -5.59 -10.40 -0.07
C ASP A 33 -6.11 -8.96 -0.15
N GLU A 34 -5.69 -8.13 0.80
CA GLU A 34 -5.90 -6.69 0.78
C GLU A 34 -4.97 -6.07 -0.26
N GLN A 35 -5.43 -5.02 -0.92
CA GLN A 35 -4.67 -4.38 -2.00
C GLN A 35 -4.73 -2.87 -1.85
N LEU A 36 -3.56 -2.22 -1.87
CA LEU A 36 -3.45 -0.79 -2.06
C LEU A 36 -3.53 -0.47 -3.55
N LEU A 37 -4.55 0.28 -3.94
CA LEU A 37 -4.77 0.73 -5.32
C LEU A 37 -4.44 2.21 -5.46
N ILE A 38 -3.47 2.54 -6.30
CA ILE A 38 -3.12 3.95 -6.59
C ILE A 38 -3.81 4.38 -7.89
N ILE A 39 -4.94 5.08 -7.73
CA ILE A 39 -5.81 5.53 -8.82
C ILE A 39 -5.21 6.74 -9.54
N HIS A 40 -4.66 7.69 -8.80
CA HIS A 40 -4.07 8.91 -9.34
C HIS A 40 -2.72 9.17 -8.68
N LYS A 41 -1.75 9.63 -9.48
CA LYS A 41 -0.44 10.06 -9.01
C LYS A 41 0.07 11.23 -9.87
N PRO A 42 0.86 12.15 -9.29
CA PRO A 42 1.61 13.12 -10.08
C PRO A 42 2.69 12.46 -10.96
N ASP A 43 3.06 13.11 -12.07
CA ASP A 43 4.04 12.57 -13.03
C ASP A 43 5.44 12.37 -12.43
N TYR A 44 5.81 13.19 -11.44
CA TYR A 44 7.13 13.12 -10.79
C TYR A 44 7.23 12.00 -9.75
N LEU A 45 6.14 11.31 -9.44
CA LEU A 45 6.09 10.25 -8.46
C LEU A 45 6.04 8.91 -9.18
N ILE A 46 7.08 8.10 -8.97
CA ILE A 46 7.29 6.85 -9.67
C ILE A 46 7.13 5.71 -8.68
N PHE A 47 6.23 4.78 -9.00
CA PHE A 47 6.06 3.56 -8.23
C PHE A 47 6.54 2.37 -9.05
N ARG A 48 7.12 1.39 -8.36
CA ARG A 48 7.56 0.13 -8.94
C ARG A 48 6.59 -0.97 -8.56
N GLU A 49 5.85 -1.49 -9.55
CA GLU A 49 4.98 -2.64 -9.37
C GLU A 49 5.79 -3.86 -8.87
N ASN A 50 5.18 -4.71 -8.05
CA ASN A 50 5.70 -6.00 -7.56
C ASN A 50 6.39 -6.04 -6.17
N SER A 51 6.11 -5.08 -5.29
CA SER A 51 6.48 -5.18 -3.87
C SER A 51 5.25 -5.26 -2.97
N SER A 52 5.19 -6.28 -2.10
CA SER A 52 4.21 -6.34 -1.01
C SER A 52 4.48 -5.21 -0.02
N LEU A 53 3.44 -4.56 0.48
CA LEU A 53 3.49 -3.47 1.44
C LEU A 53 2.83 -3.90 2.75
N ARG A 54 3.39 -3.51 3.90
CA ARG A 54 2.70 -3.68 5.19
C ARG A 54 1.95 -2.42 5.57
N ALA A 55 0.83 -2.55 6.27
CA ALA A 55 0.07 -1.40 6.74
C ALA A 55 0.89 -0.52 7.71
N SER A 56 1.80 -1.10 8.48
CA SER A 56 2.79 -0.39 9.31
C SER A 56 3.80 0.45 8.52
N GLU A 57 4.05 0.11 7.25
CA GLU A 57 4.98 0.83 6.38
C GLU A 57 4.31 1.99 5.64
N ILE A 58 2.97 2.01 5.53
CA ILE A 58 2.21 3.07 4.87
C ILE A 58 2.61 4.46 5.39
N PRO A 59 2.66 4.74 6.71
CA PRO A 59 3.03 6.06 7.20
C PRO A 59 4.45 6.46 6.82
N GLU A 60 5.39 5.52 6.74
CA GLU A 60 6.76 5.79 6.31
C GLU A 60 6.81 6.12 4.82
N VAL A 61 6.05 5.38 3.99
CA VAL A 61 5.93 5.65 2.56
C VAL A 61 5.31 7.04 2.31
N LEU A 62 4.18 7.36 2.96
CA LEU A 62 3.52 8.66 2.82
C LEU A 62 4.40 9.80 3.38
N SER A 63 5.11 9.57 4.49
CA SER A 63 6.10 10.51 5.04
C SER A 63 7.20 10.81 4.04
N SER A 64 7.76 9.77 3.41
CA SER A 64 8.80 9.91 2.37
C SER A 64 8.29 10.68 1.16
N ILE A 65 7.04 10.46 0.75
CA ILE A 65 6.38 11.18 -0.34
C ILE A 65 6.23 12.68 -0.03
N PHE A 66 5.90 13.04 1.22
CA PHE A 66 5.92 14.43 1.69
C PHE A 66 7.32 14.99 1.95
N GLY A 67 8.36 14.15 1.88
CA GLY A 67 9.75 14.54 2.11
C GLY A 67 10.14 14.62 3.59
N PHE A 68 9.39 13.96 4.46
CA PHE A 68 9.73 13.83 5.87
C PHE A 68 10.82 12.78 6.07
N THR A 69 11.59 12.94 7.14
CA THR A 69 12.56 11.94 7.58
C THR A 69 11.83 10.73 8.16
N THR A 70 12.06 9.55 7.61
CA THR A 70 11.53 8.28 8.10
C THR A 70 12.46 7.67 9.14
N ILE A 71 11.90 6.91 10.10
CA ILE A 71 12.71 6.28 11.17
C ILE A 71 13.39 5.00 10.65
N ASN A 72 12.70 4.30 9.74
CA ASN A 72 13.24 3.12 9.09
C ASN A 72 13.87 3.51 7.75
N ASP A 73 15.16 3.21 7.59
CA ASP A 73 15.87 3.34 6.31
C ASP A 73 15.52 2.22 5.32
N ASP A 74 14.83 1.17 5.80
CA ASP A 74 14.21 0.12 4.99
C ASP A 74 13.00 0.69 4.27
N LYS A 75 13.29 1.54 3.27
CA LYS A 75 12.29 2.09 2.36
C LYS A 75 11.69 0.92 1.61
N TRP A 76 10.38 0.74 1.77
CA TRP A 76 9.62 -0.12 0.89
C TRP A 76 10.02 0.19 -0.57
N PRO A 77 10.50 -0.80 -1.34
CA PRO A 77 11.14 -0.57 -2.64
C PRO A 77 10.15 -0.14 -3.74
N GLY A 78 8.85 -0.07 -3.41
CA GLY A 78 7.79 0.30 -4.32
C GLY A 78 7.68 1.78 -4.63
N VAL A 79 8.37 2.67 -3.89
CA VAL A 79 8.47 4.11 -4.24
C VAL A 79 9.89 4.44 -4.69
N GLU A 80 10.03 4.88 -5.93
CA GLU A 80 11.31 5.36 -6.44
C GLU A 80 11.53 6.82 -6.06
N SER A 81 12.80 7.19 -5.84
CA SER A 81 13.18 8.58 -5.59
C SER A 81 13.03 9.39 -6.89
N GLY A 82 11.85 9.99 -7.06
CA GLY A 82 11.59 10.96 -8.11
C GLY A 82 12.30 12.29 -7.86
N ASN A 83 11.71 13.40 -8.29
CA ASN A 83 12.29 14.72 -8.04
C ASN A 83 12.24 15.05 -6.53
N PRO A 84 13.38 15.25 -5.84
CA PRO A 84 13.40 15.53 -4.40
C PRO A 84 12.87 16.92 -4.02
N LEU A 85 12.70 17.82 -4.99
CA LEU A 85 12.23 19.19 -4.78
C LEU A 85 10.74 19.37 -5.08
N LYS A 86 10.07 18.33 -5.60
CA LYS A 86 8.62 18.34 -5.84
C LYS A 86 7.95 17.37 -4.89
N ARG A 87 6.91 17.85 -4.20
CA ARG A 87 6.13 17.10 -3.21
C ARG A 87 4.65 17.30 -3.51
N PRO A 88 3.81 16.27 -3.31
CA PRO A 88 2.37 16.47 -3.41
C PRO A 88 1.88 17.34 -2.26
N GLU A 89 0.88 18.16 -2.55
CA GLU A 89 0.23 19.05 -1.58
C GLU A 89 -0.87 18.34 -0.79
N ALA A 90 -1.46 17.29 -1.34
CA ALA A 90 -2.51 16.54 -0.66
C ALA A 90 -2.35 15.03 -0.86
N ILE A 91 -2.64 14.27 0.19
CA ILE A 91 -2.79 12.81 0.15
C ILE A 91 -4.23 12.47 0.53
N VAL A 92 -4.90 11.73 -0.35
CA VAL A 92 -6.28 11.26 -0.13
C VAL A 92 -6.26 9.74 -0.12
N VAL A 93 -6.65 9.16 1.00
CA VAL A 93 -6.76 7.71 1.20
C VAL A 93 -8.23 7.36 1.41
N VAL A 94 -8.72 6.40 0.62
CA VAL A 94 -10.07 5.85 0.76
C VAL A 94 -9.92 4.37 1.10
N GLU A 95 -10.23 4.03 2.34
CA GLU A 95 -10.28 2.67 2.87
C GLU A 95 -11.70 2.15 2.70
N ILE A 96 -11.87 1.08 1.92
CA ILE A 96 -13.17 0.46 1.66
C ILE A 96 -13.13 -0.93 2.25
N GLU A 97 -13.94 -1.17 3.28
CA GLU A 97 -14.02 -2.49 3.93
C GLU A 97 -14.93 -3.44 3.15
N GLY A 98 -14.65 -4.75 3.24
CA GLY A 98 -15.49 -5.80 2.64
C GLY A 98 -15.27 -6.03 1.14
N LEU A 99 -14.14 -5.59 0.59
CA LEU A 99 -13.67 -5.89 -0.77
C LEU A 99 -12.55 -6.95 -0.77
N ASP A 100 -12.55 -7.83 0.22
CA ASP A 100 -11.56 -8.90 0.36
C ASP A 100 -11.51 -9.73 -0.94
N ASP A 101 -10.31 -9.88 -1.52
CA ASP A 101 -10.07 -10.61 -2.79
C ASP A 101 -10.73 -10.00 -4.06
N ALA A 102 -11.19 -8.74 -4.00
CA ALA A 102 -11.71 -8.06 -5.18
C ALA A 102 -10.57 -7.69 -6.16
N GLN A 103 -10.35 -8.52 -7.18
CA GLN A 103 -9.42 -8.20 -8.29
C GLN A 103 -10.01 -7.13 -9.22
N ILE A 104 -10.04 -5.88 -8.75
CA ILE A 104 -10.52 -4.74 -9.53
C ILE A 104 -9.55 -4.49 -10.69
N LYS A 105 -9.95 -4.89 -11.91
CA LYS A 105 -9.15 -4.69 -13.13
C LYS A 105 -9.18 -3.24 -13.62
N THR A 106 -8.42 -2.37 -12.96
CA THR A 106 -8.22 -0.96 -13.36
C THR A 106 -6.79 -0.72 -13.85
N PRO A 107 -6.53 0.37 -14.62
CA PRO A 107 -5.18 0.80 -15.00
C PRO A 107 -4.36 1.37 -13.82
N ALA A 108 -4.87 1.24 -12.60
CA ALA A 108 -4.23 1.73 -11.39
C ALA A 108 -3.16 0.75 -10.89
N LEU A 109 -2.09 1.31 -10.29
CA LEU A 109 -0.98 0.54 -9.73
C LEU A 109 -1.46 -0.24 -8.50
N ARG A 110 -1.02 -1.49 -8.37
CA ARG A 110 -1.47 -2.40 -7.31
C ARG A 110 -0.33 -2.90 -6.46
N PHE A 111 -0.58 -2.90 -5.16
CA PHE A 111 0.35 -3.41 -4.17
C PHE A 111 -0.40 -4.33 -3.20
N PRO A 112 0.02 -5.59 -3.07
CA PRO A 112 -0.50 -6.46 -2.02
C PRO A 112 -0.24 -5.82 -0.66
N LEU A 113 -1.28 -5.67 0.15
CA LEU A 113 -1.24 -5.06 1.46
C LEU A 113 -1.37 -6.16 2.52
N GLN A 114 -0.53 -6.09 3.56
CA GLN A 114 -0.64 -6.93 4.75
C GLN A 114 -1.04 -6.03 5.92
N THR A 115 -2.27 -6.17 6.41
CA THR A 115 -2.70 -5.47 7.63
C THR A 115 -2.09 -6.13 8.87
N ASP A 116 -1.14 -5.42 9.48
CA ASP A 116 -0.42 -5.79 10.70
C ASP A 116 -0.67 -4.83 11.87
N VAL A 117 -1.50 -3.81 11.66
CA VAL A 117 -1.79 -2.73 12.62
C VAL A 117 -3.29 -2.49 12.77
N GLU A 118 -3.68 -1.82 13.86
CA GLU A 118 -5.07 -1.44 14.12
C GLU A 118 -5.58 -0.43 13.06
N PRO A 119 -6.83 -0.55 12.60
CA PRO A 119 -7.41 0.39 11.65
C PRO A 119 -7.33 1.84 12.14
N GLY A 120 -6.67 2.71 11.36
CA GLY A 120 -6.59 4.15 11.63
C GLY A 120 -5.32 4.59 12.35
N TRP A 121 -4.55 3.64 12.91
CA TRP A 121 -3.20 3.92 13.40
C TRP A 121 -2.30 4.54 12.31
N PRO A 122 -2.30 4.08 11.03
CA PRO A 122 -1.50 4.69 9.99
C PRO A 122 -1.79 6.19 9.78
N PHE A 123 -3.07 6.58 9.86
CA PHE A 123 -3.49 7.97 9.77
C PHE A 123 -2.97 8.79 10.95
N GLN A 124 -3.13 8.30 12.18
CA GLN A 124 -2.71 9.04 13.37
C GLN A 124 -1.21 9.35 13.33
N LEU A 125 -0.38 8.37 12.95
CA LEU A 125 1.06 8.55 12.89
C LEU A 125 1.47 9.62 11.85
N ILE A 126 0.88 9.61 10.65
CA ILE A 126 1.21 10.61 9.62
C ILE A 126 0.63 11.99 9.98
N ALA A 127 -0.54 12.03 10.60
CA ALA A 127 -1.17 13.26 11.07
C ALA A 127 -0.31 13.95 12.14
N ASP A 128 0.14 13.22 13.16
CA ASP A 128 1.00 13.74 14.23
C ASP A 128 2.33 14.28 13.64
N ARG A 129 2.94 13.56 12.69
CA ARG A 129 4.18 14.01 12.02
C ARG A 129 3.98 15.30 11.24
N THR A 130 2.86 15.42 10.53
CA THR A 130 2.52 16.60 9.72
C THR A 130 2.21 17.77 10.63
N TYR A 131 1.44 17.56 11.69
CA TYR A 131 1.11 18.56 12.69
C TYR A 131 2.36 19.14 13.36
N ILE A 132 3.27 18.30 13.84
CA ILE A 132 4.51 18.75 14.49
C ILE A 132 5.37 19.59 13.53
N ARG A 133 5.36 19.28 12.24
CA ARG A 133 6.22 19.95 11.25
C ARG A 133 5.62 21.25 10.70
N PHE A 134 4.30 21.32 10.59
CA PHE A 134 3.56 22.44 10.00
C PHE A 134 2.64 23.13 11.00
N ALA A 135 2.94 23.05 12.30
CA ALA A 135 2.09 23.58 13.38
C ALA A 135 1.71 25.06 13.19
N GLU A 136 2.62 25.87 12.65
CA GLU A 136 2.39 27.31 12.41
C GLU A 136 1.49 27.58 11.19
N GLU A 137 1.68 26.78 10.14
CA GLU A 137 0.97 26.91 8.86
C GLU A 137 -0.42 26.28 8.92
N LYS A 138 -0.62 25.37 9.88
CA LYS A 138 -1.83 24.60 10.14
C LYS A 138 -2.18 23.73 8.92
N PRO A 139 -1.85 22.43 8.92
CA PRO A 139 -2.28 21.52 7.86
C PRO A 139 -3.72 21.04 8.07
N VAL A 140 -4.45 20.72 7.00
CA VAL A 140 -5.77 20.09 7.10
C VAL A 140 -5.59 18.59 7.28
N LEU A 141 -5.88 18.10 8.48
CA LEU A 141 -5.77 16.68 8.85
C LEU A 141 -7.16 16.12 9.15
N MET A 142 -7.70 15.30 8.26
CA MET A 142 -9.07 14.80 8.36
C MET A 142 -9.10 13.28 8.28
N SER A 143 -9.71 12.65 9.28
CA SER A 143 -10.08 11.23 9.24
C SER A 143 -11.56 11.06 9.56
N ILE A 144 -12.24 10.22 8.79
CA ILE A 144 -13.66 9.91 8.97
C ILE A 144 -13.84 8.39 8.92
N ALA A 145 -14.45 7.83 9.96
CA ALA A 145 -14.79 6.41 10.06
C ALA A 145 -16.22 6.25 10.61
N ASN A 146 -16.97 5.31 10.04
CA ASN A 146 -18.38 5.06 10.33
C ASN A 146 -18.60 3.75 11.11
N ASP A 147 -17.77 3.53 12.12
CA ASP A 147 -17.98 2.50 13.14
C ASP A 147 -18.63 3.17 14.37
N ASP A 148 -19.41 2.43 15.17
CA ASP A 148 -20.34 2.94 16.22
C ASP A 148 -19.70 3.88 17.28
N SER A 149 -18.39 4.14 17.21
CA SER A 149 -17.66 5.26 17.79
C SER A 149 -17.19 6.26 16.71
N LEU A 150 -18.09 7.14 16.26
CA LEU A 150 -17.77 8.28 15.40
C LEU A 150 -16.95 9.35 16.16
N TYR A 151 -15.66 9.15 16.43
CA TYR A 151 -14.71 10.20 16.82
C TYR A 151 -13.29 9.77 16.40
N THR A 152 -12.55 10.53 15.60
CA THR A 152 -11.75 11.65 16.12
C THR A 152 -11.39 12.60 14.97
N LEU A 153 -11.96 13.80 15.02
CA LEU A 153 -11.51 14.94 14.22
C LEU A 153 -10.28 15.53 14.90
N GLN A 154 -9.07 15.04 14.56
CA GLN A 154 -7.81 15.78 14.78
C GLN A 154 -7.63 16.87 13.69
N SER A 155 -8.68 17.59 13.34
CA SER A 155 -8.57 18.77 12.48
C SER A 155 -8.73 20.00 13.37
N GLU A 156 -7.62 20.69 13.65
CA GLU A 156 -7.61 22.02 14.28
C GLU A 156 -8.15 23.13 13.35
N TYR A 157 -8.77 22.77 12.22
CA TYR A 157 -9.56 23.69 11.37
C TYR A 157 -11.07 23.58 11.64
N PRO A 158 -11.59 24.28 12.65
CA PRO A 158 -13.03 24.42 12.84
C PRO A 158 -13.69 25.05 11.61
N THR A 159 -13.03 25.94 10.85
CA THR A 159 -13.67 26.64 9.71
C THR A 159 -14.02 25.75 8.51
N ILE A 160 -13.28 24.67 8.25
CA ILE A 160 -13.64 23.69 7.21
C ILE A 160 -14.71 22.74 7.75
N LEU A 161 -14.64 22.43 9.05
CA LEU A 161 -15.57 21.56 9.76
C LEU A 161 -16.89 22.24 10.17
N ASP A 162 -16.98 23.56 10.21
CA ASP A 162 -18.19 24.31 10.57
C ASP A 162 -19.32 24.07 9.56
N SER A 163 -18.95 23.71 8.33
CA SER A 163 -19.90 23.24 7.30
C SER A 163 -20.28 21.76 7.43
N LEU A 164 -19.43 20.95 8.06
CA LEU A 164 -19.66 19.52 8.25
C LEU A 164 -20.61 19.31 9.44
N PRO A 165 -21.62 18.43 9.34
CA PRO A 165 -22.40 18.03 10.50
C PRO A 165 -21.52 17.13 11.36
N VAL A 166 -20.75 17.73 12.28
CA VAL A 166 -19.78 17.01 13.12
C VAL A 166 -20.46 16.05 14.11
N LYS A 167 -21.78 16.18 14.33
CA LYS A 167 -22.52 15.30 15.24
C LYS A 167 -23.31 14.24 14.45
N PRO A 168 -23.25 12.95 14.85
CA PRO A 168 -24.05 11.88 14.24
C PRO A 168 -25.54 12.21 14.10
N ASN A 169 -26.12 12.93 15.08
CA ASN A 169 -27.53 13.32 15.08
C ASN A 169 -27.86 14.46 14.11
N GLU A 170 -26.91 15.38 13.88
CA GLU A 170 -27.05 16.46 12.88
C GLU A 170 -26.74 15.95 11.47
N LEU A 171 -25.85 14.96 11.36
CA LEU A 171 -25.60 14.24 10.12
C LEU A 171 -26.87 13.50 9.70
N LYS A 172 -27.48 12.71 10.59
CA LYS A 172 -28.76 12.01 10.33
C LYS A 172 -29.85 12.95 9.79
N SER A 173 -30.11 14.09 10.43
CA SER A 173 -31.16 15.02 10.01
C SER A 173 -30.88 15.73 8.68
N LYS A 174 -29.60 15.98 8.35
CA LYS A 174 -29.20 16.53 7.04
C LYS A 174 -29.14 15.46 5.94
N VAL A 175 -28.81 14.21 6.28
CA VAL A 175 -28.90 13.00 5.43
C VAL A 175 -30.32 12.84 4.91
N LEU A 176 -31.28 12.87 5.83
CA LEU A 176 -32.72 12.81 5.58
C LEU A 176 -33.24 13.86 4.59
N GLY A 177 -32.57 15.02 4.44
CA GLY A 177 -33.07 16.15 3.65
C GLY A 177 -32.42 16.34 2.27
N ARG A 178 -31.30 15.67 1.96
CA ARG A 178 -30.51 15.97 0.74
C ARG A 178 -30.25 14.77 -0.17
N LEU A 179 -30.04 13.57 0.38
CA LEU A 179 -29.93 12.35 -0.41
C LEU A 179 -31.18 11.50 -0.19
N GLU A 180 -32.29 11.87 -0.82
CA GLU A 180 -33.49 11.02 -0.86
C GLU A 180 -33.25 9.83 -1.82
N LEU A 181 -32.38 8.89 -1.43
CA LEU A 181 -32.32 7.60 -2.09
C LEU A 181 -33.54 6.79 -1.64
N LYS A 182 -34.70 7.01 -2.28
CA LYS A 182 -35.99 6.36 -1.98
C LYS A 182 -35.94 4.82 -1.94
N ALA A 183 -34.87 4.22 -2.43
CA ALA A 183 -34.65 2.77 -2.42
C ALA A 183 -34.05 2.23 -1.10
N LEU A 184 -33.39 3.07 -0.30
CA LEU A 184 -32.74 2.68 0.94
C LEU A 184 -33.63 2.98 2.15
N ASN A 185 -33.69 2.05 3.11
CA ASN A 185 -34.54 2.20 4.29
C ASN A 185 -33.70 2.66 5.48
N GLU A 186 -33.87 3.92 5.86
CA GLU A 186 -33.16 4.60 6.96
C GLU A 186 -33.39 3.96 8.34
N SER A 187 -34.45 3.17 8.51
CA SER A 187 -34.70 2.44 9.76
C SER A 187 -33.72 1.28 9.96
N LEU A 188 -32.99 0.89 8.92
CA LEU A 188 -32.04 -0.22 8.96
C LEU A 188 -30.63 0.30 9.10
N VAL A 189 -29.90 -0.26 10.08
CA VAL A 189 -28.51 0.13 10.39
C VAL A 189 -27.57 0.04 9.17
N PRO A 190 -27.60 -1.03 8.34
CA PRO A 190 -26.73 -1.12 7.15
C PRO A 190 -26.98 -0.01 6.12
N ASP A 191 -28.25 0.27 5.82
CA ASP A 191 -28.65 1.27 4.85
C ASP A 191 -28.33 2.69 5.36
N MET A 192 -28.51 2.91 6.67
CA MET A 192 -28.12 4.16 7.33
C MET A 192 -26.61 4.38 7.25
N LYS A 193 -25.79 3.35 7.52
CA LYS A 193 -24.32 3.46 7.42
C LYS A 193 -23.89 3.87 6.00
N PHE A 194 -24.44 3.20 4.98
CA PHE A 194 -24.16 3.55 3.58
C PHE A 194 -24.62 4.98 3.21
N LEU A 195 -25.78 5.41 3.68
CA LEU A 195 -26.27 6.78 3.44
C LEU A 195 -25.38 7.83 4.11
N MET A 196 -24.86 7.55 5.31
CA MET A 196 -23.91 8.43 5.98
C MET A 196 -22.61 8.56 5.19
N ASP A 197 -22.04 7.44 4.73
CA ASP A 197 -20.83 7.42 3.91
C ASP A 197 -21.01 8.24 2.62
N ALA A 198 -22.13 8.03 1.90
CA ALA A 198 -22.44 8.76 0.67
C ALA A 198 -22.61 10.27 0.90
N GLN A 199 -23.25 10.67 2.00
CA GLN A 199 -23.38 12.08 2.35
C GLN A 199 -22.03 12.71 2.70
N ILE A 200 -21.21 12.04 3.50
CA ILE A 200 -19.89 12.53 3.89
C ILE A 200 -19.08 12.85 2.64
N LEU A 201 -19.02 11.93 1.68
CA LEU A 201 -18.33 12.13 0.40
C LEU A 201 -18.92 13.30 -0.40
N ALA A 202 -20.24 13.44 -0.44
CA ALA A 202 -20.91 14.56 -1.13
C ALA A 202 -20.63 15.92 -0.46
N GLU A 203 -20.50 15.96 0.86
CA GLU A 203 -20.17 17.15 1.64
C GLU A 203 -18.72 17.58 1.39
N ILE A 204 -17.78 16.63 1.46
CA ILE A 204 -16.36 16.88 1.18
C ILE A 204 -16.18 17.36 -0.26
N SER A 205 -16.81 16.70 -1.24
CA SER A 205 -16.74 17.12 -2.64
C SER A 205 -17.16 18.58 -2.83
N ARG A 206 -18.19 19.02 -2.10
CA ARG A 206 -18.64 20.41 -2.12
C ARG A 206 -17.65 21.35 -1.46
N ILE A 207 -17.08 20.96 -0.32
CA ILE A 207 -16.07 21.74 0.39
C ILE A 207 -14.84 21.95 -0.50
N VAL A 208 -14.34 20.89 -1.13
CA VAL A 208 -13.22 20.95 -2.07
C VAL A 208 -13.54 21.89 -3.23
N LYS A 209 -14.77 21.86 -3.74
CA LYS A 209 -15.20 22.77 -4.81
C LYS A 209 -15.31 24.24 -4.39
N VAL A 210 -15.78 24.50 -3.17
CA VAL A 210 -16.03 25.87 -2.67
C VAL A 210 -14.77 26.52 -2.11
N LYS A 211 -13.89 25.72 -1.48
CA LYS A 211 -12.68 26.17 -0.79
C LYS A 211 -11.40 25.68 -1.46
N SER A 212 -11.40 25.51 -2.78
CA SER A 212 -10.23 25.08 -3.54
C SER A 212 -9.01 25.95 -3.28
N ASP A 213 -9.23 27.25 -3.10
CA ASP A 213 -8.17 28.25 -2.88
C ASP A 213 -7.51 28.12 -1.50
N LEU A 214 -8.24 27.57 -0.52
CA LEU A 214 -7.71 27.30 0.82
C LEU A 214 -6.84 26.04 0.84
N LEU A 215 -7.15 25.06 -0.03
CA LEU A 215 -6.44 23.79 -0.13
C LEU A 215 -5.19 23.88 -1.01
N ASN A 216 -5.19 24.78 -2.00
CA ASN A 216 -4.06 25.01 -2.90
C ASN A 216 -3.13 26.10 -2.32
N ASN A 217 -2.53 25.81 -1.16
CA ASN A 217 -1.71 26.75 -0.40
C ASN A 217 -0.24 26.29 -0.26
N GLY A 218 0.12 25.13 -0.82
CA GLY A 218 1.46 24.53 -0.74
C GLY A 218 1.76 23.79 0.57
N ILE A 219 0.80 23.69 1.49
CA ILE A 219 0.90 22.97 2.76
C ILE A 219 0.42 21.52 2.55
N PRO A 220 1.10 20.51 3.13
CA PRO A 220 0.67 19.12 3.00
C PRO A 220 -0.62 18.84 3.80
N ASP A 221 -1.68 18.53 3.07
CA ASP A 221 -2.98 18.14 3.60
C ASP A 221 -3.20 16.61 3.53
N ILE A 222 -3.89 16.06 4.53
CA ILE A 222 -4.16 14.62 4.65
C ILE A 222 -5.65 14.39 4.84
N PHE A 223 -6.23 13.60 3.93
CA PHE A 223 -7.61 13.15 3.98
C PHE A 223 -7.66 11.62 4.02
N TRP A 224 -8.27 11.08 5.07
CA TRP A 224 -8.47 9.64 5.26
C TRP A 224 -9.95 9.33 5.44
N PHE A 225 -10.50 8.52 4.55
CA PHE A 225 -11.91 8.16 4.56
C PHE A 225 -12.07 6.66 4.65
N ARG A 226 -12.72 6.18 5.70
CA ARG A 226 -13.08 4.77 5.85
C ARG A 226 -14.56 4.58 5.62
N LEU A 227 -14.88 3.79 4.59
CA LEU A 227 -16.23 3.50 4.13
C LEU A 227 -16.58 2.06 4.52
N THR A 228 -17.53 1.91 5.45
CA THR A 228 -17.98 0.60 5.97
C THR A 228 -19.34 0.20 5.41
N GLY A 229 -20.07 1.15 4.79
CA GLY A 229 -21.43 0.93 4.32
C GLY A 229 -21.56 -0.15 3.24
N ILE A 230 -20.54 -0.36 2.41
CA ILE A 230 -20.57 -1.39 1.36
C ILE A 230 -20.56 -2.79 1.97
N GLN A 231 -19.65 -3.05 2.92
CA GLN A 231 -19.56 -4.34 3.62
C GLN A 231 -20.88 -4.69 4.32
N GLU A 232 -21.52 -3.70 4.95
CA GLU A 232 -22.78 -3.88 5.66
C GLU A 232 -23.95 -4.21 4.71
N LEU A 233 -23.97 -3.61 3.52
CA LEU A 233 -24.92 -3.97 2.48
C LEU A 233 -24.67 -5.40 1.97
N VAL A 234 -23.41 -5.75 1.70
CA VAL A 234 -23.02 -7.09 1.25
C VAL A 234 -23.43 -8.15 2.28
N SER A 235 -23.13 -7.92 3.56
CA SER A 235 -23.47 -8.85 4.65
C SER A 235 -24.98 -9.03 4.80
N ARG A 236 -25.76 -7.96 4.57
CA ARG A 236 -27.22 -8.01 4.57
C ARG A 236 -27.77 -8.85 3.43
N PHE A 237 -27.34 -8.60 2.19
CA PHE A 237 -27.80 -9.39 1.05
C PHE A 237 -27.42 -10.87 1.20
N ALA A 238 -26.21 -11.16 1.69
CA ALA A 238 -25.82 -12.52 2.03
C ALA A 238 -26.76 -13.14 3.09
N ARG A 239 -27.11 -12.42 4.16
CA ARG A 239 -28.00 -12.91 5.23
C ARG A 239 -29.42 -13.17 4.75
N VAL A 240 -30.01 -12.24 3.99
CA VAL A 240 -31.39 -12.35 3.47
C VAL A 240 -31.53 -13.58 2.57
N TYR A 241 -30.53 -13.84 1.74
CA TYR A 241 -30.53 -14.96 0.80
C TYR A 241 -29.81 -16.21 1.33
N ASN A 242 -29.48 -16.29 2.63
CA ASN A 242 -28.75 -17.41 3.25
C ASN A 242 -27.47 -17.82 2.48
N SER A 243 -26.69 -16.84 2.03
CA SER A 243 -25.49 -16.99 1.21
C SER A 243 -25.70 -17.53 -0.21
N ASN A 244 -26.94 -17.54 -0.70
CA ASN A 244 -27.28 -17.94 -2.07
C ASN A 244 -27.43 -16.75 -3.03
N ALA A 245 -26.89 -15.58 -2.69
CA ALA A 245 -26.88 -14.40 -3.56
C ALA A 245 -25.51 -14.21 -4.22
N LEU A 246 -25.52 -13.98 -5.54
CA LEU A 246 -24.35 -13.50 -6.26
C LEU A 246 -24.26 -11.98 -6.09
N ILE A 247 -23.17 -11.50 -5.52
CA ILE A 247 -22.85 -10.08 -5.40
C ILE A 247 -21.60 -9.83 -6.22
N ALA A 248 -21.69 -8.95 -7.22
CA ALA A 248 -20.59 -8.67 -8.14
C ALA A 248 -20.29 -7.17 -8.16
N ALA A 249 -19.02 -6.82 -7.97
CA ALA A 249 -18.51 -5.46 -8.16
C ALA A 249 -17.97 -5.31 -9.58
N LEU A 250 -18.49 -4.32 -10.32
CA LEU A 250 -18.13 -4.06 -11.70
C LEU A 250 -17.35 -2.74 -11.78
N ALA A 251 -16.06 -2.82 -12.05
CA ALA A 251 -15.25 -1.64 -12.35
C ALA A 251 -15.30 -1.37 -13.86
N VAL A 252 -16.00 -0.31 -14.26
CA VAL A 252 -16.12 0.10 -15.66
C VAL A 252 -15.57 1.51 -15.81
N ASP A 253 -14.69 1.70 -16.79
CA ASP A 253 -14.32 3.02 -17.25
C ASP A 253 -15.39 3.53 -18.23
N TYR A 254 -16.32 4.33 -17.73
CA TYR A 254 -17.28 5.04 -18.57
C TYR A 254 -16.58 6.23 -19.21
N GLN A 255 -16.10 6.05 -20.45
CA GLN A 255 -15.62 7.14 -21.29
C GLN A 255 -16.78 8.12 -21.53
N THR A 256 -16.96 9.10 -20.64
CA THR A 256 -17.92 10.19 -20.80
C THR A 256 -17.32 11.22 -21.77
N GLY A 257 -16.95 10.75 -22.96
CA GLY A 257 -16.38 11.56 -24.00
C GLY A 257 -17.49 12.36 -24.66
N ASN A 258 -17.68 13.61 -24.27
CA ASN A 258 -17.90 14.62 -25.29
C ASN A 258 -16.64 14.63 -26.16
N SER A 259 -16.62 13.76 -27.17
CA SER A 259 -15.63 13.79 -28.25
C SER A 259 -15.85 15.06 -29.08
N ILE A 260 -15.49 16.21 -28.52
CA ILE A 260 -15.23 17.41 -29.31
C ILE A 260 -13.97 17.08 -30.07
N ARG A 261 -14.13 16.83 -31.38
CA ARG A 261 -13.03 16.77 -32.32
C ARG A 261 -12.23 18.07 -32.17
N ALA A 262 -11.10 18.02 -31.50
CA ALA A 262 -10.12 19.09 -31.54
C ALA A 262 -9.61 19.16 -32.99
N GLY A 263 -10.15 20.10 -33.76
CA GLY A 263 -9.62 20.45 -35.07
C GLY A 263 -8.17 20.87 -34.88
N ARG A 264 -7.23 20.06 -35.36
CA ARG A 264 -5.81 20.40 -35.35
C ARG A 264 -5.62 21.64 -36.23
N SER A 265 -5.27 22.77 -35.64
CA SER A 265 -4.74 23.93 -36.36
C SER A 265 -3.37 23.54 -36.93
N LEU A 266 -3.27 23.48 -38.26
CA LEU A 266 -2.09 23.01 -39.01
C LEU A 266 -0.92 24.02 -39.08
N LEU A 267 -0.90 25.06 -38.22
CA LEU A 267 0.07 26.16 -38.33
C LEU A 267 0.68 26.60 -36.99
N GLN A 268 0.93 25.66 -36.09
CA GLN A 268 1.72 25.95 -34.89
C GLN A 268 3.09 25.28 -34.96
N ILE A 269 4.09 26.05 -35.37
CA ILE A 269 5.51 25.73 -35.25
C ILE A 269 5.88 25.95 -33.78
N THR A 270 5.94 24.90 -32.98
CA THR A 270 6.57 24.94 -31.66
C THR A 270 8.00 24.43 -31.75
N THR A 271 8.93 25.37 -31.76
CA THR A 271 10.33 25.15 -31.42
C THR A 271 10.42 24.80 -29.94
N SER A 272 10.43 23.51 -29.60
CA SER A 272 11.07 22.90 -28.42
C SER A 272 10.44 21.52 -28.17
N LYS A 273 11.30 20.52 -28.05
CA LYS A 273 11.02 19.07 -28.01
C LYS A 273 10.54 18.59 -26.63
N PRO A 274 9.33 18.05 -26.49
CA PRO A 274 8.92 17.10 -25.44
C PRO A 274 9.00 15.64 -25.96
N PRO A 275 8.87 14.61 -25.10
CA PRO A 275 9.19 13.23 -25.46
C PRO A 275 8.13 12.64 -26.40
N VAL A 276 8.61 12.06 -27.50
CA VAL A 276 7.79 11.44 -28.54
C VAL A 276 7.29 10.09 -28.03
N VAL A 277 6.00 10.02 -27.69
CA VAL A 277 5.27 8.74 -27.70
C VAL A 277 4.96 8.46 -29.17
N ASN A 278 5.71 7.53 -29.76
CA ASN A 278 5.52 7.13 -31.15
C ASN A 278 4.21 6.35 -31.31
N ASP A 279 3.30 6.86 -32.13
CA ASP A 279 1.99 6.26 -32.49
C ASP A 279 2.11 5.09 -33.49
N HIS A 280 3.33 4.58 -33.66
CA HIS A 280 3.68 3.50 -34.60
C HIS A 280 4.63 2.55 -33.88
N ASN A 281 4.47 1.23 -34.11
CA ASN A 281 5.32 0.16 -33.58
C ASN A 281 6.74 0.19 -34.19
N VAL A 282 7.44 1.31 -33.98
CA VAL A 282 8.80 1.54 -34.44
C VAL A 282 9.74 0.89 -33.45
N ALA A 283 10.68 0.10 -33.96
CA ALA A 283 11.69 -0.55 -33.14
C ALA A 283 12.46 0.50 -32.31
N ALA A 284 12.80 0.14 -31.07
CA ALA A 284 13.64 0.98 -30.22
C ALA A 284 14.95 1.31 -30.97
N GLY A 285 15.32 2.59 -30.98
CA GLY A 285 16.60 3.01 -31.56
C GLY A 285 17.74 2.49 -30.71
N TYR A 286 18.57 1.63 -31.29
CA TYR A 286 19.85 1.25 -30.69
C TYR A 286 20.94 2.19 -31.18
N ASP A 287 21.87 2.53 -30.30
CA ASP A 287 23.08 3.25 -30.67
C ASP A 287 23.96 2.35 -31.55
N GLU A 288 24.59 2.91 -32.59
CA GLU A 288 25.55 2.19 -33.43
C GLU A 288 26.71 1.61 -32.60
N SER A 289 27.00 2.23 -31.45
CA SER A 289 28.05 1.81 -30.51
C SER A 289 27.64 0.65 -29.59
N TYR A 290 26.40 0.15 -29.67
CA TYR A 290 25.85 -0.85 -28.76
C TYR A 290 26.72 -2.11 -28.65
N SER A 291 27.19 -2.67 -29.78
CA SER A 291 28.02 -3.88 -29.77
C SER A 291 29.35 -3.69 -29.05
N ALA A 292 29.95 -2.51 -29.15
CA ALA A 292 31.22 -2.21 -28.47
C ALA A 292 31.02 -2.10 -26.95
N ILE A 293 30.00 -1.33 -26.52
CA ILE A 293 29.67 -1.14 -25.11
C ILE A 293 29.30 -2.47 -24.46
N PHE A 294 28.46 -3.26 -25.12
CA PHE A 294 28.03 -4.58 -24.63
C PHE A 294 29.22 -5.49 -24.35
N ASN A 295 30.16 -5.60 -25.28
CA ASN A 295 31.33 -6.46 -25.11
C ASN A 295 32.25 -5.98 -23.97
N ILE A 296 32.51 -4.67 -23.88
CA ILE A 296 33.34 -4.13 -22.81
C ILE A 296 32.72 -4.41 -21.44
N VAL A 297 31.42 -4.14 -21.27
CA VAL A 297 30.71 -4.37 -20.00
C VAL A 297 30.68 -5.86 -19.65
N LEU A 298 30.42 -6.74 -20.63
CA LEU A 298 30.37 -8.19 -20.43
C LEU A 298 31.70 -8.73 -19.92
N PHE A 299 32.82 -8.39 -20.58
CA PHE A 299 34.14 -8.89 -20.18
C PHE A 299 34.63 -8.28 -18.86
N VAL A 300 34.34 -7.00 -18.61
CA VAL A 300 34.70 -6.35 -17.33
C VAL A 300 33.96 -7.02 -16.17
N MET A 301 32.67 -7.27 -16.30
CA MET A 301 31.89 -7.95 -15.26
C MET A 301 32.35 -9.40 -15.03
N LEU A 302 32.70 -10.11 -16.10
CA LEU A 302 33.23 -11.47 -16.01
C LEU A 302 34.57 -11.52 -15.26
N VAL A 303 35.51 -10.65 -15.61
CA VAL A 303 36.83 -10.58 -14.93
C VAL A 303 36.66 -10.16 -13.47
N PHE A 304 35.77 -9.21 -13.19
CA PHE A 304 35.48 -8.77 -11.83
C PHE A 304 34.89 -9.90 -10.97
N TRP A 305 33.95 -10.67 -11.53
CA TRP A 305 33.38 -11.83 -10.86
C TRP A 305 34.42 -12.91 -10.55
N LEU A 306 35.28 -13.26 -11.53
CA LEU A 306 36.37 -14.20 -11.33
C LEU A 306 37.39 -13.71 -10.28
N SER A 307 37.67 -12.41 -10.26
CA SER A 307 38.56 -11.81 -9.26
C SER A 307 38.01 -11.95 -7.85
N ILE A 308 36.72 -11.63 -7.64
CA ILE A 308 36.07 -11.78 -6.33
C ILE A 308 36.06 -13.25 -5.91
N PHE A 309 35.75 -14.16 -6.84
CA PHE A 309 35.73 -15.59 -6.59
C PHE A 309 37.12 -16.11 -6.17
N ALA A 310 38.19 -15.69 -6.86
CA ALA A 310 39.57 -16.06 -6.51
C ALA A 310 39.97 -15.56 -5.12
N ILE A 311 39.62 -14.30 -4.77
CA ILE A 311 39.89 -13.74 -3.45
C ILE A 311 39.12 -14.51 -2.36
N SER A 312 37.86 -14.87 -2.63
CA SER A 312 37.04 -15.66 -1.70
C SER A 312 37.67 -17.03 -1.40
N ILE A 313 38.14 -17.74 -2.42
CA ILE A 313 38.89 -19.01 -2.25
C ILE A 313 40.18 -18.75 -1.46
N GLY A 314 40.89 -17.66 -1.75
CA GLY A 314 42.11 -17.28 -1.02
C GLY A 314 41.87 -17.11 0.47
N ILE A 315 40.81 -16.40 0.86
CA ILE A 315 40.42 -16.23 2.27
C ILE A 315 39.97 -17.56 2.87
N TRP A 316 39.21 -18.37 2.13
CA TRP A 316 38.73 -19.68 2.61
C TRP A 316 39.87 -20.66 2.93
N HIS A 317 40.96 -20.61 2.14
CA HIS A 317 42.10 -21.50 2.27
C HIS A 317 43.33 -20.86 2.93
N MET A 318 43.19 -19.69 3.54
CA MET A 318 44.27 -19.12 4.36
C MET A 318 44.49 -20.02 5.57
N ASP A 319 45.66 -20.69 5.61
CA ASP A 319 46.12 -21.45 6.77
C ASP A 319 46.38 -20.45 7.91
N PRO A 320 45.69 -20.55 9.06
CA PRO A 320 45.84 -19.61 10.18
C PRO A 320 47.21 -19.67 10.88
N GLY A 321 48.19 -20.38 10.31
CA GLY A 321 49.51 -20.59 10.87
C GLY A 321 49.47 -21.73 11.87
N ARG A 322 50.37 -22.72 11.70
CA ARG A 322 50.47 -23.88 12.59
C ARG A 322 51.20 -23.61 13.91
N ASP A 323 51.50 -22.35 14.20
CA ASP A 323 52.20 -21.96 15.41
C ASP A 323 51.25 -21.24 16.36
N SER A 324 51.06 -21.89 17.52
CA SER A 324 50.47 -21.45 18.78
C SER A 324 49.02 -21.89 19.11
N ILE A 325 48.92 -22.52 20.29
CA ILE A 325 47.74 -22.89 21.10
C ILE A 325 46.73 -23.92 20.56
N ILE A 326 46.39 -23.94 19.26
CA ILE A 326 45.31 -24.81 18.74
C ILE A 326 45.79 -26.27 18.58
N TYR A 327 47.04 -26.48 18.16
CA TYR A 327 47.62 -27.82 17.96
C TYR A 327 48.08 -28.51 19.26
N ARG A 328 48.27 -27.77 20.37
CA ARG A 328 48.51 -28.37 21.69
C ARG A 328 47.22 -28.84 22.38
N MET A 329 46.06 -28.32 21.97
CA MET A 329 44.75 -28.64 22.57
C MET A 329 44.03 -29.81 21.86
N THR A 330 44.45 -30.19 20.64
CA THR A 330 43.67 -31.10 19.76
C THR A 330 44.25 -32.51 19.60
N SER A 331 45.36 -32.87 20.27
CA SER A 331 45.87 -34.25 20.28
C SER A 331 45.80 -34.94 21.65
N GLN A 332 44.60 -35.01 22.23
CA GLN A 332 44.35 -36.08 23.20
C GLN A 332 44.02 -37.36 22.43
N ARG A 333 45.06 -38.17 22.26
CA ARG A 333 45.04 -39.59 21.86
C ARG A 333 43.74 -40.31 22.27
N MET A 334 42.77 -40.45 21.37
CA MET A 334 41.75 -41.50 21.51
C MET A 334 42.41 -42.82 21.12
N LYS A 335 42.82 -43.60 22.13
CA LYS A 335 43.15 -45.01 21.93
C LYS A 335 41.88 -45.72 21.42
N LYS A 336 41.92 -46.25 20.20
CA LYS A 336 41.10 -47.41 19.85
C LYS A 336 41.89 -48.64 20.27
N ASP A 337 41.49 -49.22 21.40
CA ASP A 337 41.97 -50.53 21.81
C ASP A 337 41.41 -51.59 20.83
N GLN A 338 42.24 -52.59 20.52
CA GLN A 338 41.80 -53.81 19.81
C GLN A 338 40.85 -54.63 20.67
#